data_AF-A0A9P6T5A9-F1
#
_entry.id   AF-A0A9P6T5A9-F1
#
_cell.length_a   1.000
_cell.length_b   1.000
_cell.length_c   1.000
_cell.angle_alpha   90.00
_cell.angle_beta   90.00
_cell.angle_gamma   90.00
#
_symmetry.space_group_name_H-M   'P 1'
#
loop_
_entity.id
_entity.type
_entity.pdbx_description
1 polymer ?
#
loop_
_entity_poly.entity_id
_entity_poly.type
_entity_poly.pdbx_seq_one_letter_code
_entity_poly.pdbx_strand_id
1 'polypeptide(L)'
;MLGYRSKNANKFFRRLDVEMLKEAEVSGKASRRRIRKLPRIPIPSTFKKAPKNLPVDFYDPEWFNQLAPGQKRLIADVKQVAFLPNAAQSLLPVHHPDEQLGDTLFAGKYLDVILEAYDLSEDDGGEFEGDGEEDFDNSDISIDLEKESEGSTSEEESDCFSEGDYGDLYDDEKEDTNK
;
A
#
# COMPACT_ATOMS: atom_id res chain seq x y z
N MET A 1 -4.46 -10.39 2.10
CA MET A 1 -4.57 -8.92 2.16
C MET A 1 -4.09 -8.44 3.52
N LEU A 2 -3.45 -7.27 3.58
CA LEU A 2 -3.02 -6.65 4.84
C LEU A 2 -4.22 -5.86 5.39
N GLY A 3 -4.81 -6.31 6.51
CA GLY A 3 -6.02 -5.67 7.05
C GLY A 3 -5.83 -4.22 7.48
N TYR A 4 -4.58 -3.78 7.67
CA TYR A 4 -4.26 -2.41 8.06
C TYR A 4 -4.06 -1.45 6.89
N ARG A 5 -3.94 -1.93 5.65
CA ARG A 5 -3.58 -1.09 4.50
C ARG A 5 -4.83 -0.68 3.74
N SER A 6 -4.94 0.61 3.43
CA SER A 6 -6.07 1.17 2.68
C SER A 6 -6.21 0.56 1.29
N LYS A 7 -7.45 0.51 0.80
CA LYS A 7 -7.72 0.14 -0.60
C LYS A 7 -7.01 1.06 -1.58
N ASN A 8 -6.96 2.36 -1.29
CA ASN A 8 -6.31 3.34 -2.15
C ASN A 8 -4.79 3.07 -2.27
N ALA A 9 -4.12 2.77 -1.16
CA ALA A 9 -2.72 2.33 -1.18
C ALA A 9 -2.53 1.05 -2.01
N ASN A 10 -3.44 0.08 -1.91
CA ASN A 10 -3.39 -1.12 -2.75
C ASN A 10 -3.54 -0.80 -4.25
N LYS A 11 -4.41 0.15 -4.63
CA LYS A 11 -4.52 0.64 -6.03
C LYS A 11 -3.19 1.23 -6.50
N PHE A 12 -2.53 2.05 -5.69
CA PHE A 12 -1.19 2.58 -6.00
C PHE A 12 -0.16 1.48 -6.25
N PHE A 13 -0.02 0.52 -5.33
CA PHE A 13 0.98 -0.54 -5.48
C PHE A 13 0.72 -1.44 -6.69
N ARG A 14 -0.55 -1.73 -7.02
CA ARG A 14 -0.91 -2.43 -8.27
C ARG A 14 -0.42 -1.65 -9.48
N ARG A 15 -0.67 -0.34 -9.50
CA ARG A 15 -0.28 0.51 -10.63
C ARG A 15 1.23 0.60 -10.79
N LEU A 16 1.96 0.68 -9.68
CA LEU A 16 3.41 0.63 -9.63
C LEU A 16 3.95 -0.69 -10.19
N ASP A 17 3.41 -1.84 -9.76
CA ASP A 17 3.82 -3.14 -10.29
C ASP A 17 3.57 -3.23 -11.82
N VAL A 18 2.43 -2.74 -12.31
CA VAL A 18 2.12 -2.67 -13.75
C VAL A 18 3.13 -1.80 -14.51
N GLU A 19 3.58 -0.70 -13.93
CA GLU A 19 4.58 0.16 -14.58
C GLU A 19 5.97 -0.48 -14.58
N MET A 20 6.37 -1.10 -13.47
CA MET A 20 7.62 -1.87 -13.38
C MET A 20 7.64 -3.04 -14.38
N LEU A 21 6.48 -3.66 -14.62
CA LEU A 21 6.30 -4.69 -15.65
C LEU A 21 6.58 -4.16 -17.05
N LYS A 22 5.98 -3.02 -17.41
CA LYS A 22 6.19 -2.38 -18.71
C LYS A 22 7.65 -1.94 -18.91
N GLU A 23 8.26 -1.34 -17.90
CA GLU A 23 9.67 -0.95 -17.98
C GLU A 23 10.59 -2.16 -18.19
N ALA A 24 10.31 -3.28 -17.51
CA ALA A 24 11.08 -4.51 -17.69
C ALA A 24 10.99 -5.02 -19.13
N GLU A 25 9.81 -5.00 -19.75
CA GLU A 25 9.59 -5.40 -21.14
C GLU A 25 10.36 -4.50 -22.12
N VAL A 26 10.32 -3.18 -21.93
CA VAL A 26 11.00 -2.20 -22.79
C VAL A 26 12.52 -2.28 -22.65
N SER A 27 13.04 -2.48 -21.43
CA SER A 27 14.49 -2.46 -21.18
C SER A 27 15.25 -3.63 -21.80
N GLY A 28 14.56 -4.73 -22.16
CA GLY A 28 15.15 -5.95 -22.73
C GLY A 28 16.15 -6.67 -21.81
N LYS A 29 16.33 -6.21 -20.57
CA LYS A 29 17.22 -6.82 -19.59
C LYS A 29 16.47 -7.90 -18.83
N ALA A 30 17.14 -9.03 -18.57
CA ALA A 30 16.65 -10.04 -17.66
C ALA A 30 16.41 -9.40 -16.28
N SER A 31 15.15 -9.11 -15.98
CA SER A 31 14.78 -8.46 -14.73
C SER A 31 14.89 -9.49 -13.61
N ARG A 32 15.78 -9.26 -12.65
CA ARG A 32 15.82 -10.04 -11.38
C ARG A 32 14.64 -9.68 -10.46
N ARG A 33 13.53 -9.21 -11.03
CA ARG A 33 12.33 -8.86 -10.26
C ARG A 33 11.65 -10.13 -9.78
N ARG A 34 11.12 -10.05 -8.57
CA ARG A 34 10.21 -11.07 -8.06
C ARG A 34 8.90 -10.98 -8.84
N ILE A 35 8.48 -12.10 -9.43
CA ILE A 35 7.15 -12.23 -10.03
C ILE A 35 6.11 -12.14 -8.91
N ARG A 36 5.20 -11.18 -8.99
CA ARG A 36 4.12 -10.98 -8.01
C ARG A 36 2.80 -11.35 -8.66
N LYS A 37 2.24 -12.52 -8.32
CA LYS A 37 0.91 -12.94 -8.74
C LYS A 37 -0.08 -12.79 -7.59
N LEU A 38 -1.25 -12.22 -7.87
CA LEU A 38 -2.31 -12.06 -6.88
C LEU A 38 -3.14 -13.35 -6.80
N PRO A 39 -3.35 -13.93 -5.61
CA PRO A 39 -4.28 -15.04 -5.43
C PRO A 39 -5.73 -14.64 -5.81
N ARG A 40 -6.45 -15.52 -6.50
CA ARG A 40 -7.87 -15.33 -6.85
C ARG A 40 -8.75 -15.33 -5.61
N ILE A 41 -8.41 -16.18 -4.63
CA ILE A 41 -9.06 -16.21 -3.32
C ILE A 41 -8.18 -15.42 -2.34
N PRO A 42 -8.70 -14.38 -1.67
CA PRO A 42 -7.92 -13.58 -0.74
C PRO A 42 -7.34 -14.43 0.40
N ILE A 43 -6.00 -14.52 0.47
CA ILE A 43 -5.29 -15.20 1.56
C ILE A 43 -4.95 -14.17 2.65
N PRO A 44 -5.32 -14.39 3.92
CA PRO A 44 -4.95 -13.49 5.00
C PRO A 44 -3.42 -13.49 5.20
N SER A 45 -2.84 -12.30 5.38
CA SER A 45 -1.41 -12.17 5.63
C SER A 45 -1.02 -12.75 6.99
N THR A 46 0.12 -13.44 7.06
CA THR A 46 0.75 -13.83 8.33
C THR A 46 1.37 -12.63 9.06
N PHE A 47 1.75 -11.59 8.32
CA PHE A 47 2.24 -10.32 8.86
C PHE A 47 1.06 -9.47 9.34
N LYS A 48 0.94 -9.34 10.66
CA LYS A 48 -0.14 -8.58 11.32
C LYS A 48 0.29 -7.20 11.83
N LYS A 49 1.60 -6.98 12.00
CA LYS A 49 2.13 -5.72 12.51
C LYS A 49 2.13 -4.69 11.39
N ALA A 50 1.43 -3.59 11.61
CA ALA A 50 1.45 -2.45 10.70
C ALA A 50 2.83 -1.77 10.77
N PRO A 51 3.34 -1.22 9.64
CA PRO A 51 4.48 -0.31 9.67
C PRO A 51 4.15 0.92 10.53
N LYS A 52 5.18 1.66 10.97
CA LYS A 52 5.03 2.92 11.73
C LYS A 52 5.55 4.08 10.88
N ASN A 53 5.16 5.31 11.22
CA ASN A 53 5.60 6.55 10.59
C ASN A 53 5.34 6.59 9.07
N LEU A 54 4.24 6.00 8.62
CA LEU A 54 3.74 6.21 7.26
C LEU A 54 2.64 7.27 7.24
N PRO A 55 2.46 7.96 6.10
CA PRO A 55 1.33 8.87 5.88
C PRO A 55 -0.02 8.22 6.20
N VAL A 56 -0.96 9.02 6.72
CA VAL A 56 -2.24 8.52 7.25
C VAL A 56 -3.05 7.73 6.22
N ASP A 57 -2.99 8.14 4.95
CA ASP A 57 -3.72 7.56 3.82
C ASP A 57 -3.21 6.18 3.37
N PHE A 58 -2.09 5.72 3.92
CA PHE A 58 -1.65 4.33 3.81
C PHE A 58 -2.55 3.37 4.58
N TYR A 59 -3.10 3.80 5.71
CA TYR A 59 -3.84 2.92 6.61
C TYR A 59 -5.33 2.86 6.24
N ASP A 60 -5.94 1.69 6.42
CA ASP A 60 -7.39 1.56 6.22
C ASP A 60 -8.14 2.35 7.32
N PRO A 61 -9.10 3.24 6.98
CA PRO A 61 -9.80 4.05 7.97
C PRO A 61 -10.57 3.23 9.01
N GLU A 62 -11.25 2.16 8.60
CA GLU A 62 -12.00 1.30 9.54
C GLU A 62 -11.06 0.61 10.52
N TRP A 63 -9.92 0.12 10.03
CA TRP A 63 -8.88 -0.46 10.87
C TRP A 63 -8.22 0.56 11.80
N PHE A 64 -7.90 1.75 11.28
CA PHE A 64 -7.22 2.79 12.02
C PHE A 64 -8.11 3.35 13.14
N ASN A 65 -9.40 3.54 12.89
CA ASN A 65 -10.33 4.11 13.87
C ASN A 65 -10.57 3.18 15.06
N GLN A 66 -10.33 1.87 14.91
CA GLN A 66 -10.40 0.89 16.00
C GLN A 66 -9.19 0.93 16.94
N LEU A 67 -8.11 1.64 16.59
CA LEU A 67 -6.91 1.77 17.43
C LEU A 67 -7.16 2.69 18.63
N ALA A 68 -6.46 2.43 19.73
CA ALA A 68 -6.43 3.36 20.85
C ALA A 68 -5.72 4.67 20.44
N PRO A 69 -6.09 5.84 20.99
CA PRO A 69 -5.48 7.13 20.62
C PRO A 69 -3.94 7.15 20.68
N GLY A 70 -3.36 6.59 21.75
CA GLY A 70 -1.90 6.48 21.87
C GLY A 70 -1.23 5.62 20.78
N GLN A 71 -1.95 4.63 20.22
CA GLN A 71 -1.45 3.83 19.10
C GLN A 71 -1.57 4.56 17.77
N LYS A 72 -2.65 5.33 17.56
CA LYS A 72 -2.84 6.16 16.36
C LYS A 72 -1.63 7.09 16.16
N ARG A 73 -1.22 7.79 17.22
CA ARG A 73 -0.02 8.65 17.24
C ARG A 73 1.30 7.95 16.91
N LEU A 74 1.45 6.70 17.34
CA LEU A 74 2.71 5.96 17.16
C LEU A 74 2.83 5.33 15.76
N ILE A 75 1.70 5.09 15.09
CA ILE A 75 1.65 4.31 13.86
C ILE A 75 1.63 5.22 12.63
N ALA A 76 0.83 6.30 12.63
CA ALA A 76 0.65 7.14 11.45
C ALA A 76 1.22 8.54 11.64
N ASP A 77 1.80 9.07 10.58
CA ASP A 77 2.01 10.50 10.43
C ASP A 77 0.71 11.14 9.91
N VAL A 78 -0.06 11.71 10.84
CA VAL A 78 -1.34 12.36 10.56
C VAL A 78 -1.20 13.74 9.91
N LYS A 79 0.03 14.23 9.68
CA LYS A 79 0.31 15.51 9.02
C LYS A 79 0.63 15.35 7.54
N GLN A 80 0.76 14.12 7.06
CA GLN A 80 1.21 13.80 5.70
C GLN A 80 0.21 12.90 4.97
N VAL A 81 0.17 13.07 3.66
CA VAL A 81 -0.60 12.26 2.69
C VAL A 81 0.34 11.94 1.52
N ALA A 82 0.31 10.72 1.00
CA ALA A 82 1.17 10.30 -0.10
C ALA A 82 0.45 9.98 -1.42
N PHE A 83 -0.83 9.63 -1.37
CA PHE A 83 -1.60 9.14 -2.51
C PHE A 83 -2.59 10.19 -3.00
N LEU A 84 -2.82 10.21 -4.31
CA LEU A 84 -3.97 10.92 -4.87
C LEU A 84 -5.26 10.33 -4.27
N PRO A 85 -6.34 11.13 -4.13
CA PRO A 85 -7.64 10.61 -3.68
C PRO A 85 -8.12 9.39 -4.46
N ASN A 86 -7.78 9.33 -5.75
CA ASN A 86 -7.86 8.12 -6.56
C ASN A 86 -6.47 7.72 -7.06
N ALA A 87 -5.81 6.79 -6.36
CA ALA A 87 -4.48 6.32 -6.72
C ALA A 87 -4.43 5.53 -8.05
N ALA A 88 -5.58 5.15 -8.63
CA ALA A 88 -5.61 4.58 -9.98
C ALA A 88 -5.18 5.60 -11.06
N GLN A 89 -5.26 6.90 -10.74
CA GLN A 89 -4.79 7.98 -11.61
C GLN A 89 -3.28 8.21 -11.49
N SER A 90 -2.61 7.58 -10.53
CA SER A 90 -1.18 7.72 -10.35
C SER A 90 -0.39 7.03 -11.46
N LEU A 91 0.80 7.55 -11.77
CA LEU A 91 1.76 6.90 -12.69
C LEU A 91 1.17 6.64 -14.09
N LEU A 92 0.17 7.40 -14.54
CA LEU A 92 -0.33 7.32 -15.91
C LEU A 92 0.66 8.00 -16.88
N PRO A 93 0.65 7.62 -18.18
CA PRO A 93 1.51 8.28 -19.18
C PRO A 93 1.31 9.79 -19.24
N VAL A 94 0.09 10.25 -18.97
CA VAL A 94 -0.22 11.66 -18.70
C VAL A 94 -0.33 11.82 -17.20
N HIS A 95 0.69 12.42 -16.58
CA HIS A 95 0.73 12.62 -15.14
C HIS A 95 -0.42 13.50 -14.65
N HIS A 96 -0.95 13.14 -13.48
CA HIS A 96 -1.86 14.03 -12.77
C HIS A 96 -1.09 15.30 -12.36
N PRO A 97 -1.64 16.51 -12.51
CA PRO A 97 -0.92 17.76 -12.23
C PRO A 97 -0.42 17.83 -10.79
N ASP A 98 -1.15 17.20 -9.86
CA ASP A 98 -0.80 17.23 -8.45
C ASP A 98 0.32 16.26 -8.05
N GLU A 99 0.73 15.33 -8.93
CA GLU A 99 1.93 14.48 -8.69
C GLU A 99 3.23 15.29 -8.67
N GLN A 100 3.22 16.50 -9.24
CA GLN A 100 4.38 17.38 -9.28
C GLN A 100 4.43 18.35 -8.08
N LEU A 101 3.40 18.33 -7.23
CA LEU A 101 3.42 19.13 -6.01
C LEU A 101 4.45 18.57 -5.04
N GLY A 102 5.13 19.47 -4.32
CA GLY A 102 5.91 19.06 -3.16
C GLY A 102 4.99 18.65 -2.00
N ASP A 103 5.50 17.82 -1.11
CA ASP A 103 4.77 17.18 0.00
C ASP A 103 3.91 18.17 0.80
N THR A 104 4.43 19.37 1.10
CA THR A 104 3.71 20.38 1.87
C THR A 104 2.47 20.93 1.15
N LEU A 105 2.56 21.18 -0.16
CA LEU A 105 1.44 21.64 -0.97
C LEU A 105 0.46 20.50 -1.23
N PHE A 106 0.96 19.28 -1.40
CA PHE A 106 0.15 18.09 -1.59
C PHE A 106 -0.68 17.78 -0.34
N ALA A 107 -0.03 17.73 0.83
CA ALA A 107 -0.70 17.57 2.11
C ALA A 107 -1.71 18.70 2.35
N GLY A 108 -1.34 19.96 2.13
CA GLY A 108 -2.28 21.08 2.27
C GLY A 108 -3.53 21.01 1.37
N LYS A 109 -3.48 20.26 0.26
CA LYS A 109 -4.61 20.09 -0.66
C LYS A 109 -5.53 18.93 -0.28
N TYR A 110 -4.96 17.83 0.21
CA TYR A 110 -5.70 16.57 0.37
C TYR A 110 -5.87 16.11 1.80
N LEU A 111 -5.08 16.63 2.74
CA LEU A 111 -5.11 16.19 4.13
C LEU A 111 -6.49 16.38 4.75
N ASP A 112 -7.08 17.58 4.68
CA ASP A 112 -8.41 17.85 5.26
C ASP A 112 -9.50 16.93 4.70
N VAL A 113 -9.45 16.64 3.39
CA VAL A 113 -10.41 15.75 2.71
C VAL A 113 -10.27 14.30 3.19
N ILE A 114 -9.04 13.85 3.43
CA ILE A 114 -8.76 12.48 3.84
C ILE A 114 -9.02 12.29 5.33
N LEU A 115 -8.65 13.26 6.16
CA LEU A 115 -8.80 13.20 7.61
C LEU A 115 -10.27 13.09 8.04
N GLU A 116 -11.24 13.50 7.23
CA GLU A 116 -12.67 13.30 7.51
C GLU A 116 -13.02 11.82 7.74
N ALA A 117 -12.31 10.89 7.09
CA ALA A 117 -12.52 9.46 7.27
C ALA A 117 -11.84 8.88 8.54
N TYR A 118 -10.94 9.63 9.17
CA TYR A 118 -10.18 9.19 10.34
C TYR A 118 -10.70 9.88 11.59
N ASP A 119 -11.18 9.10 12.56
CA ASP A 119 -11.67 9.59 13.85
C ASP A 119 -10.49 10.04 14.72
N LEU A 120 -9.91 11.19 14.37
CA LEU A 120 -8.79 11.80 15.07
C LEU A 120 -9.30 12.81 16.10
N SER A 121 -8.75 12.72 17.31
CA SER A 121 -8.95 13.69 18.38
C SER A 121 -7.91 14.82 18.29
N GLU A 122 -8.17 15.96 18.94
CA GLU A 122 -7.21 17.08 19.02
C GLU A 122 -5.84 16.65 19.59
N ASP A 123 -5.82 15.59 20.40
CA ASP A 123 -4.61 15.00 21.01
C ASP A 123 -3.85 14.05 20.06
N ASP A 124 -4.40 13.69 18.91
CA ASP A 124 -3.77 12.76 17.96
C ASP A 124 -2.78 13.46 17.01
N GLY A 125 -2.77 14.80 16.96
CA GLY A 125 -1.87 15.62 16.12
C GLY A 125 -0.56 16.08 16.79
N GLY A 126 -0.33 15.67 18.04
CA GLY A 126 0.83 16.07 18.85
C GLY A 126 2.18 15.59 18.29
N GLU A 127 3.25 16.35 18.57
CA GLU A 127 4.62 15.96 18.20
C GLU A 127 5.07 14.76 19.02
N PHE A 128 5.48 13.69 18.34
CA PHE A 128 6.14 12.55 18.98
C PHE A 128 7.59 12.95 19.31
N GLU A 129 7.85 13.34 20.55
CA GLU A 129 9.19 13.32 21.14
C GLU A 129 9.59 11.85 21.31
N GLY A 130 10.37 11.33 20.37
CA GLY A 130 10.82 9.95 20.38
C GLY A 130 11.74 9.66 21.56
N ASP A 131 11.18 9.01 22.59
CA ASP A 131 11.96 8.31 23.60
C ASP A 131 11.58 6.82 23.56
N GLY A 132 12.51 6.00 23.06
CA GLY A 132 12.33 4.56 22.91
C GLY A 132 13.04 3.99 21.69
N GLU A 133 14.37 4.09 21.68
CA GLU A 133 15.24 3.23 20.86
C GLU A 133 15.04 1.78 21.35
N GLU A 134 14.01 1.09 20.86
CA GLU A 134 13.98 -0.37 20.94
C GLU A 134 14.92 -0.89 19.85
N ASP A 135 16.12 -1.30 20.29
CA ASP A 135 17.12 -2.01 19.49
C ASP A 135 16.45 -3.03 18.57
N PHE A 136 16.45 -2.72 17.27
CA PHE A 136 16.19 -3.74 16.27
C PHE A 136 17.37 -4.70 16.30
N ASP A 137 17.18 -5.87 16.94
CA ASP A 137 18.01 -7.04 16.68
C ASP A 137 17.88 -7.38 15.20
N ASN A 138 18.81 -6.84 14.42
CA ASN A 138 19.01 -7.13 13.02
C ASN A 138 19.75 -8.47 12.94
N SER A 139 19.15 -9.52 13.52
CA SER A 139 19.63 -10.89 13.37
C SER A 139 19.37 -11.33 11.94
N ASP A 140 20.32 -10.93 11.09
CA ASP A 140 20.81 -11.64 9.91
C ASP A 140 19.78 -12.56 9.25
N ILE A 141 18.79 -11.96 8.58
CA ILE A 141 18.04 -12.65 7.54
C ILE A 141 18.97 -12.75 6.33
N SER A 142 19.89 -13.72 6.41
CA SER A 142 20.58 -14.25 5.24
C SER A 142 19.56 -15.01 4.40
N ILE A 143 18.92 -14.30 3.46
CA ILE A 143 18.16 -14.95 2.40
C ILE A 143 19.19 -15.59 1.48
N ASP A 144 19.40 -16.89 1.67
CA ASP A 144 20.10 -17.74 0.73
C ASP A 144 19.37 -17.66 -0.62
N LEU A 145 19.94 -16.90 -1.54
CA LEU A 145 19.37 -16.59 -2.86
C LEU A 145 19.82 -17.63 -3.89
N GLU A 146 19.85 -18.90 -3.51
CA GLU A 146 20.05 -20.03 -4.41
C GLU A 146 18.85 -20.97 -4.34
N LYS A 147 17.74 -20.55 -4.95
CA LYS A 147 16.80 -21.50 -5.49
C LYS A 147 16.39 -21.07 -6.87
N GLU A 148 17.10 -21.62 -7.86
CA GLU A 148 16.61 -21.67 -9.24
C GLU A 148 15.19 -22.24 -9.20
N SER A 149 14.23 -21.37 -9.51
CA SER A 149 12.84 -21.77 -9.70
C SER A 149 12.78 -22.52 -11.03
N GLU A 150 13.02 -23.83 -10.99
CA GLU A 150 12.71 -24.70 -12.11
C GLU A 150 11.24 -24.48 -12.52
N GLY A 151 11.05 -24.09 -13.77
CA GLY A 151 9.73 -23.85 -14.35
C GLY A 151 8.91 -25.14 -14.32
N SER A 152 8.01 -25.24 -13.36
CA SER A 152 6.99 -26.27 -13.35
C SER A 152 5.86 -25.84 -14.29
N THR A 153 5.85 -26.41 -15.50
CA THR A 153 4.72 -26.35 -16.42
C THR A 153 3.66 -27.35 -15.92
N SER A 154 2.89 -26.97 -14.90
CA SER A 154 1.64 -27.68 -14.58
C SER A 154 0.47 -26.82 -15.05
N GLU A 155 -0.29 -27.32 -16.01
CA GLU A 155 -1.57 -26.76 -16.48
C GLU A 155 -2.68 -27.00 -15.45
N GLU A 156 -2.39 -26.72 -14.18
CA GLU A 156 -3.41 -26.57 -13.15
C GLU A 156 -3.94 -25.14 -13.25
N GLU A 157 -5.27 -24.99 -13.32
CA GLU A 157 -5.95 -23.70 -13.18
C GLU A 157 -5.28 -22.89 -12.06
N SER A 158 -4.50 -21.87 -12.43
CA SER A 158 -3.64 -21.22 -11.46
C SER A 158 -4.53 -20.52 -10.44
N ASP A 159 -4.34 -20.86 -9.16
CA ASP A 159 -4.98 -20.21 -8.01
C ASP A 159 -4.70 -18.69 -7.95
N CYS A 160 -3.82 -18.18 -8.80
CA CYS A 160 -3.46 -16.77 -8.93
C CYS A 160 -3.81 -16.23 -10.32
N PHE A 161 -4.06 -14.92 -10.40
CA PHE A 161 -4.17 -14.20 -11.66
C PHE A 161 -2.82 -14.19 -12.42
N SER A 162 -2.89 -13.93 -13.73
CA SER A 162 -1.68 -13.67 -14.52
C SER A 162 -0.95 -12.45 -13.96
N GLU A 163 0.37 -12.40 -14.14
CA GLU A 163 1.14 -11.26 -13.66
C GLU A 163 0.66 -9.96 -14.33
N GLY A 164 0.43 -8.91 -13.54
CA GLY A 164 -0.15 -7.66 -14.03
C GLY A 164 -1.69 -7.66 -14.09
N ASP A 165 -2.32 -8.82 -13.94
CA ASP A 165 -3.76 -8.94 -13.71
C ASP A 165 -4.02 -9.12 -12.20
N TYR A 166 -4.99 -8.37 -11.71
CA TYR A 166 -5.33 -8.31 -10.29
C TYR A 166 -6.85 -8.41 -10.07
N GLY A 167 -7.63 -8.61 -11.15
CA GLY A 167 -9.09 -8.57 -11.13
C GLY A 167 -9.69 -7.32 -10.48
N ASP A 168 -10.94 -7.46 -10.04
CA ASP A 168 -11.74 -6.37 -9.47
C ASP A 168 -11.71 -6.34 -7.94
N LEU A 169 -10.80 -7.10 -7.30
CA LEU A 169 -10.80 -7.33 -5.84
C LEU A 169 -10.71 -6.03 -5.01
N TYR A 170 -10.20 -4.96 -5.61
CA TYR A 170 -10.02 -3.65 -4.98
C TYR A 170 -10.78 -2.52 -5.69
N ASP A 171 -11.61 -2.87 -6.68
CA ASP A 171 -12.41 -1.88 -7.38
C ASP A 171 -13.66 -1.65 -6.53
N ASP A 172 -13.86 -0.40 -6.11
CA ASP A 172 -14.97 -0.02 -5.26
C ASP A 172 -16.25 0.04 -6.09
N GLU A 173 -16.76 -1.12 -6.49
CA GLU A 173 -18.18 -1.27 -6.80
C GLU A 173 -18.83 -2.03 -5.64
N LYS A 174 -18.94 -1.34 -4.50
CA LYS A 174 -20.18 -1.50 -3.77
C LYS A 174 -21.21 -0.75 -4.60
N GLU A 175 -21.95 -1.46 -5.45
CA GLU A 175 -23.27 -0.98 -5.82
C GLU A 175 -23.98 -0.67 -4.51
N ASP A 176 -24.21 0.62 -4.24
CA ASP A 176 -25.22 1.06 -3.30
C ASP A 176 -26.56 0.51 -3.80
N THR A 177 -26.87 -0.74 -3.45
CA THR A 177 -28.22 -1.25 -3.59
C THR A 177 -29.05 -0.59 -2.50
N ASN A 178 -29.49 0.62 -2.81
CA ASN A 178 -30.54 1.33 -2.14
C ASN A 178 -31.76 0.41 -2.08
N LYS A 179 -32.17 -0.02 -0.87
CA LYS A 179 -33.50 -0.59 -0.66
C LYS A 179 -34.01 -0.41 0.75
#